data_AF-A0A0R0GJ21-F1
#
_entry.id   AF-A0A0R0GJ21-F1
#
_cell.length_a   1.000
_cell.length_b   1.000
_cell.length_c   1.000
_cell.angle_alpha   90.00
_cell.angle_beta   90.00
_cell.angle_gamma   90.00
#
_symmetry.space_group_name_H-M   'P 1'
#
loop_
_entity.id
_entity.type
_entity.pdbx_description
1 polymer ?
#
loop_
_entity_poly.entity_id
_entity_poly.type
_entity_poly.pdbx_seq_one_letter_code
_entity_poly.pdbx_strand_id
1 'polypeptide(L)'
;MGREATSESIKFFSPIVIWTKFTSNPQKYDILYSAFREYYKVWLELICKAVKETDESQIFHNLEAQHRYLTWRAEKDPGRGVLKKLIGDTLAKDMLRSFLFNGVDELGSKTFNDYFPQYCCQEGNLNKKGNIIGKSFENRPWNARGEFIGE
;
A
#
# COMPACT_ATOMS: atom_id res chain seq x y z
N MET A 1 5.59 9.71 16.38
CA MET A 1 5.09 9.78 14.99
C MET A 1 5.79 8.71 14.15
N GLY A 2 5.17 8.24 13.07
CA GLY A 2 5.82 7.35 12.08
C GLY A 2 6.98 8.05 11.37
N ARG A 3 7.71 7.33 10.50
CA ARG A 3 8.63 8.00 9.56
C ARG A 3 7.83 8.87 8.58
N GLU A 4 8.47 9.77 7.85
CA GLU A 4 7.82 10.48 6.74
C GLU A 4 7.08 9.51 5.81
N ALA A 5 5.79 9.77 5.58
CA ALA A 5 4.99 9.04 4.60
C ALA A 5 5.09 9.74 3.24
N THR A 6 5.32 8.98 2.18
CA THR A 6 5.41 9.53 0.82
C THR A 6 4.04 9.93 0.31
N SER A 7 3.96 10.98 -0.51
CA SER A 7 2.71 11.41 -1.14
C SER A 7 1.98 10.29 -1.88
N GLU A 8 2.71 9.33 -2.44
CA GLU A 8 2.15 8.20 -3.17
C GLU A 8 1.67 7.09 -2.24
N SER A 9 2.34 6.85 -1.11
CA SER A 9 1.85 5.87 -0.12
C SER A 9 0.53 6.33 0.48
N ILE A 10 0.37 7.64 0.70
CA ILE A 10 -0.85 8.23 1.25
C ILE A 10 -2.07 8.05 0.34
N LYS A 11 -1.88 7.95 -0.99
CA LYS A 11 -2.97 7.67 -1.93
C LYS A 11 -3.63 6.31 -1.68
N PHE A 12 -2.95 5.41 -0.98
CA PHE A 12 -3.45 4.08 -0.63
C PHE A 12 -3.86 3.96 0.85
N PHE A 13 -3.78 5.04 1.61
CA PHE A 13 -4.15 5.08 3.01
C PHE A 13 -5.55 5.66 3.20
N SER A 14 -6.31 5.07 4.12
CA SER A 14 -7.56 5.65 4.59
C SER A 14 -7.30 6.70 5.67
N PRO A 15 -8.28 7.58 5.96
CA PRO A 15 -8.16 8.55 7.04
C PRO A 15 -7.87 7.93 8.40
N ILE A 16 -8.23 6.67 8.63
CA ILE A 16 -7.99 5.97 9.90
C ILE A 16 -6.67 5.17 9.89
N VAL A 17 -5.76 5.35 8.94
CA VAL A 17 -4.49 4.61 8.93
C VAL A 17 -3.71 4.79 10.24
N ILE A 18 -3.19 3.69 10.80
CA ILE A 18 -2.20 3.72 11.89
C ILE A 18 -0.82 3.66 11.28
N TRP A 19 -0.17 4.82 11.18
CA TRP A 19 1.19 4.96 10.72
C TRP A 19 2.08 5.48 11.85
N THR A 20 2.89 4.60 12.45
CA THR A 20 3.62 4.91 13.68
C THR A 20 4.95 4.18 13.78
N LYS A 21 5.87 4.75 14.55
CA LYS A 21 7.13 4.12 14.98
C LYS A 21 7.20 4.26 16.49
N PHE A 22 7.47 3.17 17.18
CA PHE A 22 7.63 3.16 18.63
C PHE A 22 8.76 2.23 19.07
N THR A 23 9.37 2.54 20.21
CA THR A 23 10.33 1.67 20.87
C THR A 23 9.66 0.47 21.52
N SER A 24 10.30 -0.69 21.46
CA SER A 24 9.82 -1.95 22.05
C SER A 24 9.46 -1.77 23.53
N ASN A 25 8.21 -2.09 23.88
CA ASN A 25 7.67 -2.02 25.23
C ASN A 25 6.41 -2.93 25.30
N PRO A 26 6.28 -3.81 26.30
CA PRO A 26 5.12 -4.70 26.46
C PRO A 26 3.77 -3.99 26.34
N GLN A 27 3.59 -2.85 27.03
CA GLN A 27 2.34 -2.09 27.01
C GLN A 27 2.01 -1.56 25.60
N LYS A 28 3.03 -1.19 24.82
CA LYS A 28 2.83 -0.73 23.43
C LYS A 28 2.45 -1.89 22.51
N TYR A 29 2.93 -3.10 22.79
CA TYR A 29 2.51 -4.29 22.06
C TYR A 29 1.06 -4.66 22.38
N ASP A 30 0.62 -4.51 23.64
CA ASP A 30 -0.78 -4.72 24.02
C ASP A 30 -1.71 -3.73 23.31
N ILE A 31 -1.30 -2.46 23.23
CA ILE A 31 -2.01 -1.42 22.47
C ILE A 31 -2.06 -1.77 20.98
N LEU A 32 -0.93 -2.16 20.38
CA LEU A 32 -0.87 -2.54 18.96
C LEU A 32 -1.76 -3.75 18.67
N TYR A 33 -1.71 -4.78 19.51
CA TYR A 33 -2.53 -5.99 19.36
C TYR A 33 -4.01 -5.66 19.47
N SER A 34 -4.39 -4.83 20.45
CA SER A 34 -5.76 -4.37 20.60
C SER A 34 -6.22 -3.58 19.37
N ALA A 35 -5.42 -2.62 18.89
CA ALA A 35 -5.72 -1.86 17.69
C ALA A 35 -5.89 -2.76 16.46
N PHE A 36 -4.99 -3.74 16.27
CA PHE A 36 -5.10 -4.71 15.19
C PHE A 36 -6.43 -5.48 15.23
N ARG A 37 -6.82 -6.00 16.40
CA ARG A 37 -8.08 -6.74 16.55
C ARG A 37 -9.29 -5.87 16.23
N GLU A 38 -9.32 -4.64 16.72
CA GLU A 38 -10.45 -3.74 16.46
C GLU A 38 -10.52 -3.34 14.98
N TYR A 39 -9.39 -3.05 14.32
CA TYR A 39 -9.37 -2.77 12.88
C TYR A 39 -9.88 -3.96 12.07
N TYR A 40 -9.46 -5.17 12.43
CA TYR A 40 -9.86 -6.38 11.74
C TYR A 40 -11.35 -6.70 11.95
N LYS A 41 -11.88 -6.51 13.17
CA LYS A 41 -13.32 -6.64 13.45
C LYS A 41 -14.16 -5.69 12.58
N VAL A 42 -13.79 -4.41 12.54
CA VAL A 42 -14.50 -3.42 11.70
C VAL A 42 -14.43 -3.82 10.22
N TRP A 43 -13.28 -4.31 9.75
CA TRP A 43 -13.16 -4.81 8.37
C TRP A 43 -14.07 -6.02 8.10
N LEU A 44 -14.18 -6.97 9.04
CA LEU A 44 -15.13 -8.09 8.92
C LEU A 44 -16.58 -7.61 8.87
N GLU A 45 -16.95 -6.62 9.69
CA GLU A 45 -18.29 -6.03 9.65
C GLU A 45 -18.59 -5.35 8.31
N LEU A 46 -17.59 -4.68 7.70
CA LEU A 46 -17.72 -4.09 6.36
C LEU A 46 -17.95 -5.19 5.31
N ILE A 47 -17.24 -6.30 5.39
CA ILE A 47 -17.44 -7.45 4.49
C ILE A 47 -18.84 -8.05 4.65
N CYS A 48 -19.30 -8.24 5.90
CA CYS A 48 -20.65 -8.77 6.15
C CYS A 48 -21.76 -7.88 5.56
N LYS A 49 -21.50 -6.58 5.41
CA LYS A 49 -22.43 -5.60 4.83
C LYS A 49 -22.20 -5.39 3.33
N ALA A 50 -21.13 -5.92 2.76
CA ALA A 50 -20.80 -5.72 1.36
C ALA A 50 -21.79 -6.46 0.46
N VAL A 51 -22.36 -5.75 -0.51
CA VAL A 51 -23.21 -6.32 -1.55
C VAL A 51 -22.36 -6.51 -2.80
N LYS A 52 -22.51 -7.65 -3.47
CA LYS A 52 -21.81 -7.93 -4.73
C LYS A 52 -22.25 -6.92 -5.78
N GLU A 53 -21.29 -6.21 -6.37
CA GLU A 53 -21.53 -5.36 -7.53
C GLU A 53 -21.96 -6.20 -8.74
N THR A 54 -22.93 -5.69 -9.49
CA THR A 54 -23.46 -6.34 -10.70
C THR A 54 -23.24 -5.50 -11.96
N ASP A 55 -22.97 -4.20 -11.82
CA ASP A 55 -22.61 -3.36 -12.95
C ASP A 55 -21.20 -3.70 -13.47
N GLU A 56 -21.11 -4.10 -14.73
CA GLU A 56 -19.84 -4.50 -15.37
C GLU A 56 -18.83 -3.36 -15.39
N SER A 57 -19.29 -2.12 -15.59
CA SER A 57 -18.39 -0.95 -15.60
C SER A 57 -17.79 -0.72 -14.21
N GLN A 58 -18.61 -0.76 -13.16
CA GLN A 58 -18.12 -0.63 -11.80
C GLN A 58 -17.20 -1.79 -11.39
N ILE A 59 -17.51 -3.03 -11.80
CA ILE A 59 -16.63 -4.18 -11.59
C ILE A 59 -15.26 -3.95 -12.25
N PHE A 60 -15.25 -3.48 -13.50
CA PHE A 60 -14.01 -3.15 -14.21
C PHE A 60 -13.18 -2.10 -13.45
N HIS A 61 -13.81 -1.02 -13.00
CA HIS A 61 -13.13 0.00 -12.20
C HIS A 61 -12.58 -0.55 -10.88
N ASN A 62 -13.33 -1.43 -10.20
CA ASN A 62 -12.88 -2.08 -8.96
C ASN A 62 -11.66 -2.97 -9.20
N LEU A 63 -11.68 -3.78 -10.27
CA LEU A 63 -10.56 -4.62 -10.69
C LEU A 63 -9.33 -3.78 -11.03
N GLU A 64 -9.51 -2.70 -11.81
CA GLU A 64 -8.42 -1.81 -12.16
C GLU A 64 -7.81 -1.13 -10.92
N ALA A 65 -8.65 -0.67 -9.98
CA ALA A 65 -8.19 -0.06 -8.74
C ALA A 65 -7.38 -1.05 -7.88
N GLN A 66 -7.82 -2.30 -7.77
CA GLN A 66 -7.09 -3.35 -7.07
C GLN A 66 -5.78 -3.68 -7.78
N HIS A 67 -5.79 -3.85 -9.10
CA HIS A 67 -4.60 -4.12 -9.90
C HIS A 67 -3.55 -3.00 -9.78
N ARG A 68 -3.98 -1.74 -9.77
CA ARG A 68 -3.12 -0.58 -9.50
C ARG A 68 -2.45 -0.64 -8.13
N TYR A 69 -3.20 -1.01 -7.09
CA TYR A 69 -2.68 -1.16 -5.73
C TYR A 69 -1.63 -2.29 -5.64
N LEU A 70 -1.94 -3.46 -6.21
CA LEU A 70 -1.03 -4.60 -6.23
C LEU A 70 0.26 -4.29 -6.98
N THR A 71 0.15 -3.65 -8.15
CA THR A 71 1.27 -3.20 -8.96
C THR A 71 2.19 -2.26 -8.17
N TRP A 72 1.62 -1.29 -7.43
CA TRP A 72 2.41 -0.41 -6.58
C TRP A 72 3.17 -1.16 -5.49
N ARG A 73 2.47 -2.04 -4.75
CA ARG A 73 3.06 -2.77 -3.63
C ARG A 73 4.13 -3.77 -4.10
N ALA A 74 3.89 -4.50 -5.18
CA ALA A 74 4.87 -5.45 -5.73
C ALA A 74 6.20 -4.77 -6.09
N GLU A 75 6.16 -3.51 -6.55
CA GLU A 75 7.34 -2.76 -6.95
C GLU A 75 7.99 -1.98 -5.79
N LYS A 76 7.18 -1.32 -4.94
CA LYS A 76 7.65 -0.30 -3.98
C LYS A 76 7.53 -0.70 -2.50
N ASP A 77 7.08 -1.90 -2.17
CA ASP A 77 6.96 -2.32 -0.77
C ASP A 77 8.32 -2.24 -0.02
N PRO A 78 8.40 -1.58 1.16
CA PRO A 78 9.65 -1.44 1.90
C PRO A 78 10.27 -2.77 2.37
N GLY A 79 9.45 -3.81 2.55
CA GLY A 79 9.88 -5.14 3.01
C GLY A 79 10.69 -5.93 1.98
N ARG A 80 10.65 -5.53 0.70
CA ARG A 80 11.35 -6.21 -0.41
C ARG A 80 12.84 -6.39 -0.16
N GLY A 81 13.49 -5.37 0.41
CA GLY A 81 14.93 -5.42 0.70
C GLY A 81 15.29 -6.46 1.76
N VAL A 82 14.40 -6.71 2.72
CA VAL A 82 14.59 -7.77 3.73
C VAL A 82 14.37 -9.14 3.09
N LEU A 83 13.30 -9.31 2.30
CA LEU A 83 13.04 -10.58 1.60
C LEU A 83 14.22 -10.99 0.70
N LYS A 84 14.74 -10.07 -0.13
CA LYS A 84 15.90 -10.33 -0.98
C LYS A 84 17.12 -10.80 -0.20
N LYS A 85 17.37 -10.23 0.98
CA LYS A 85 18.47 -10.63 1.86
C LYS A 85 18.27 -12.01 2.49
N LEU A 86 17.03 -12.41 2.76
CA LEU A 86 16.71 -13.67 3.42
C LEU A 86 16.65 -14.85 2.45
N ILE A 87 16.05 -14.66 1.27
CA ILE A 87 15.72 -15.74 0.33
C ILE A 87 16.27 -15.53 -1.09
N GLY A 88 17.06 -14.48 -1.32
CA GLY A 88 17.63 -14.14 -2.62
C GLY A 88 16.63 -13.45 -3.56
N ASP A 89 17.14 -12.83 -4.62
CA ASP A 89 16.34 -12.00 -5.53
C ASP A 89 15.22 -12.75 -6.25
N THR A 90 15.49 -13.97 -6.76
CA THR A 90 14.52 -14.74 -7.53
C THR A 90 13.33 -15.18 -6.68
N LEU A 91 13.58 -15.81 -5.53
CA LEU A 91 12.51 -16.25 -4.63
C LEU A 91 11.78 -15.08 -3.98
N ALA A 92 12.48 -13.97 -3.68
CA ALA A 92 11.82 -12.76 -3.21
C ALA A 92 10.88 -12.17 -4.27
N LYS A 93 11.30 -12.14 -5.54
CA LYS A 93 10.45 -11.69 -6.65
C LYS A 93 9.21 -12.57 -6.80
N ASP A 94 9.39 -13.89 -6.76
CA ASP A 94 8.29 -14.85 -6.82
C ASP A 94 7.34 -14.70 -5.62
N MET A 95 7.86 -14.68 -4.38
CA MET A 95 7.05 -14.49 -3.17
C MET A 95 6.25 -13.18 -3.20
N LEU A 96 6.81 -12.10 -3.74
CA LEU A 96 6.10 -10.83 -3.87
C LEU A 96 4.93 -10.91 -4.85
N ARG A 97 5.15 -11.47 -6.04
CA ARG A 97 4.16 -11.45 -7.13
C ARG A 97 3.16 -12.59 -7.03
N SER A 98 3.64 -13.79 -6.73
CA SER A 98 2.84 -15.02 -6.73
C SER A 98 2.08 -15.23 -5.42
N PHE A 99 2.52 -14.63 -4.31
CA PHE A 99 1.91 -14.82 -2.98
C PHE A 99 1.45 -13.52 -2.31
N LEU A 100 2.36 -12.60 -1.96
CA LEU A 100 2.02 -11.40 -1.17
C LEU A 100 1.08 -10.45 -1.91
N PHE A 101 1.30 -10.31 -3.22
CA PHE A 101 0.51 -9.44 -4.10
C PHE A 101 0.00 -10.23 -5.32
N ASN A 102 -0.47 -11.45 -5.08
CA ASN A 102 -1.13 -12.27 -6.08
C ASN A 102 -2.29 -11.48 -6.73
N GLY A 103 -2.44 -11.60 -8.04
CA GLY A 103 -3.34 -10.78 -8.86
C GLY A 103 -2.63 -9.69 -9.66
N VAL A 104 -1.35 -9.40 -9.38
CA VAL A 104 -0.58 -8.39 -10.14
C VAL A 104 -0.28 -8.81 -11.58
N ASP A 105 -0.29 -10.11 -11.87
CA ASP A 105 -0.06 -10.65 -13.21
C ASP A 105 -1.38 -11.08 -13.90
N GLU A 106 -2.48 -11.16 -13.13
CA GLU A 106 -3.75 -11.75 -13.57
C GLU A 106 -4.91 -10.76 -13.67
N LEU A 107 -4.95 -9.72 -12.82
CA LEU A 107 -6.09 -8.79 -12.76
C LEU A 107 -6.05 -7.69 -13.83
N GLY A 108 -4.94 -7.51 -14.52
CA GLY A 108 -4.80 -6.50 -15.57
C GLY A 108 -3.47 -6.60 -16.33
N SER A 109 -3.35 -5.81 -17.39
CA SER A 109 -2.17 -5.79 -18.28
C SER A 109 -1.33 -4.52 -18.17
N LYS A 110 -1.82 -3.50 -17.46
CA LYS A 110 -1.11 -2.23 -17.23
C LYS A 110 0.14 -2.45 -16.36
N THR A 111 1.26 -1.97 -16.83
CA THR A 111 2.54 -2.02 -16.11
C THR A 111 2.61 -0.96 -15.00
N PHE A 112 3.64 -1.04 -14.17
CA PHE A 112 3.93 0.01 -13.17
C PHE A 112 4.03 1.41 -13.81
N ASN A 113 4.65 1.51 -14.98
CA ASN A 113 4.84 2.78 -15.68
C ASN A 113 3.53 3.34 -16.24
N ASP A 114 2.57 2.49 -16.59
CA ASP A 114 1.25 2.92 -17.06
C ASP A 114 0.46 3.60 -15.93
N TYR A 115 0.58 3.09 -14.70
CA TYR A 115 -0.11 3.66 -13.53
C TYR A 115 0.65 4.81 -12.85
N PHE A 116 1.98 4.81 -12.94
CA PHE A 116 2.86 5.72 -12.24
C PHE A 116 3.94 6.30 -13.19
N PRO A 117 3.53 6.97 -14.29
CA PRO A 117 4.47 7.44 -15.31
C PRO A 117 5.50 8.45 -14.79
N GLN A 118 5.22 9.14 -13.68
CA GLN A 118 6.17 10.03 -13.02
C GLN A 118 7.44 9.32 -12.54
N TYR A 119 7.43 7.99 -12.41
CA TYR A 119 8.60 7.19 -12.05
C TYR A 119 9.42 6.71 -13.26
N CYS A 120 8.99 7.00 -14.49
CA CYS A 120 9.74 6.71 -15.71
C CYS A 120 10.94 7.66 -15.82
N CYS A 121 12.16 7.11 -15.96
CA CYS A 121 13.31 7.89 -16.41
C CYS A 121 13.32 8.01 -17.94
N GLN A 122 13.97 9.04 -18.46
CA GLN A 122 14.10 9.33 -19.91
C GLN A 122 14.74 8.19 -20.74
N GLU A 123 15.28 7.13 -20.13
CA GLU A 123 15.94 6.00 -20.82
C GLU A 123 15.24 4.64 -20.62
N GLY A 124 13.95 4.60 -20.31
CA GLY A 124 13.18 3.34 -20.25
C GLY A 124 13.53 2.39 -19.09
N ASN A 125 14.56 2.72 -18.30
CA ASN A 125 14.87 2.03 -17.05
C ASN A 125 14.01 2.59 -15.90
N LEU A 126 13.45 1.70 -15.08
CA LEU A 126 12.83 2.08 -13.80
C LEU A 126 13.85 2.85 -12.95
N ASN A 127 13.44 4.00 -12.42
CA ASN A 127 14.29 4.85 -11.61
C ASN A 127 14.84 4.04 -10.41
N LYS A 128 16.12 3.66 -10.46
CA LYS A 128 16.79 2.82 -9.44
C LYS A 128 16.89 3.50 -8.09
N LYS A 129 16.64 4.82 -8.04
CA LYS A 129 16.49 5.53 -6.78
C LYS A 129 15.06 5.36 -6.30
N GLY A 130 14.89 4.83 -5.10
CA GLY A 130 13.68 4.99 -4.29
C GLY A 130 13.45 6.45 -3.89
N ASN A 131 13.60 7.37 -4.85
CA ASN A 131 13.30 8.77 -4.68
C ASN A 131 11.79 8.89 -4.56
N ILE A 132 11.37 9.46 -3.44
CA ILE A 132 10.02 9.97 -3.22
C ILE A 132 9.79 11.03 -4.30
N ILE A 133 8.82 10.82 -5.20
CA ILE A 133 8.45 11.81 -6.20
C ILE A 133 7.25 12.59 -5.65
N GLY A 134 7.52 13.52 -4.74
CA GLY A 134 6.49 14.40 -4.21
C GLY A 134 6.71 14.80 -2.76
N LYS A 135 5.68 15.40 -2.15
CA LYS A 135 5.71 15.86 -0.77
C LYS A 135 5.82 14.67 0.20
N SER A 136 6.57 14.85 1.28
CA SER A 136 6.53 13.96 2.43
C SER A 136 5.70 14.60 3.53
N PHE A 137 4.99 13.77 4.29
CA PHE A 137 4.16 14.25 5.39
C PHE A 137 4.80 13.85 6.70
N GLU A 138 5.31 14.85 7.43
CA GLU A 138 5.84 14.70 8.78
C GLU A 138 4.70 14.52 9.79
N ASN A 139 3.63 15.31 9.61
CA ASN A 139 2.42 15.26 10.43
C ASN A 139 1.32 14.45 9.75
N ARG A 140 0.36 13.98 10.55
CA ARG A 140 -0.82 13.27 10.06
C ARG A 140 -1.61 14.19 9.10
N PRO A 141 -1.82 13.81 7.82
CA PRO A 141 -2.44 14.69 6.83
C PRO A 141 -3.97 14.63 6.86
N TRP A 142 -4.57 14.14 7.95
CA TRP A 142 -6.02 14.14 8.17
C TRP A 142 -6.35 14.73 9.53
N ASN A 143 -7.36 15.60 9.58
CA ASN A 143 -7.85 16.15 10.83
C ASN A 143 -8.66 15.11 11.64
N ALA A 144 -9.18 15.53 12.80
CA ALA A 144 -9.95 14.66 13.69
C ALA A 144 -11.27 14.16 13.08
N ARG A 145 -11.79 14.82 12.04
CA ARG A 145 -12.99 14.41 11.28
C ARG A 145 -12.67 13.48 10.12
N GLY A 146 -11.38 13.22 9.85
CA GLY A 146 -10.94 12.41 8.72
C GLY A 146 -10.85 13.17 7.40
N GLU A 147 -10.95 14.50 7.41
CA GLU A 147 -10.79 15.35 6.22
C GLU A 147 -9.29 15.52 5.93
N PHE A 148 -8.91 15.39 4.66
CA PHE A 148 -7.52 15.55 4.24
C PHE A 148 -7.10 17.03 4.34
N ILE A 149 -6.04 17.30 5.10
CA ILE A 149 -5.46 18.62 5.37
C ILE A 149 -3.96 18.66 5.04
N GLY A 150 -3.47 17.65 4.30
CA GLY A 150 -2.07 17.59 3.92
C GLY A 150 -1.72 18.75 2.99
N GLU A 151 -0.87 19.66 3.46
CA GLU A 151 -0.32 20.77 2.67
C GLU A 151 0.71 20.29 1.64
#